data_AF-A0A4Q2RC26-F1
#
_entry.id   AF-A0A4Q2RC26-F1
#
_cell.length_a   1.000
_cell.length_b   1.000
_cell.length_c   1.000
_cell.angle_alpha   90.00
_cell.angle_beta   90.00
_cell.angle_gamma   90.00
#
_symmetry.space_group_name_H-M   'P 1'
#
loop_
_entity.id
_entity.type
_entity.pdbx_description
1 polymer ?
#
loop_
_entity_poly.entity_id
_entity_poly.type
_entity_poly.pdbx_seq_one_letter_code
_entity_poly.pdbx_strand_id
1 'polypeptide(L)'
;MTVDEFLVWAEGRPGRYELDAGRVLAMGPERIGHLLAKTSAFDALSAAVARSGLPCRALPDGAAVKIDATTLYEPDALVFCGAMPPRDALAIVAPVIVVEVLSPTTGRHDRGGKLIGYFAIPGLHHYLIVDAECRILVHHARRGDEIATRILRSGSLDLDPPGLALTVEEFFEPMHAT
;
A
#
# COMPACT_ATOMS: atom_id res chain seq x y z
N MET A 1 19.59 8.57 -9.74
CA MET A 1 19.34 9.25 -8.46
C MET A 1 19.15 8.17 -7.41
N THR A 2 19.83 8.26 -6.27
CA THR A 2 19.57 7.38 -5.13
C THR A 2 18.34 7.85 -4.35
N VAL A 3 17.79 7.01 -3.49
CA VAL A 3 16.68 7.40 -2.60
C VAL A 3 17.06 8.57 -1.70
N ASP A 4 18.28 8.58 -1.16
CA ASP A 4 18.71 9.64 -0.25
C ASP A 4 18.88 10.98 -1.01
N GLU A 5 19.39 10.94 -2.25
CA GLU A 5 19.41 12.10 -3.15
C GLU A 5 18.00 12.58 -3.51
N PHE A 6 17.08 11.64 -3.75
CA PHE A 6 15.69 11.93 -4.09
C PHE A 6 14.94 12.61 -2.95
N LEU A 7 15.11 12.14 -1.70
CA LEU A 7 14.45 12.72 -0.53
C LEU A 7 14.88 14.18 -0.32
N VAL A 8 16.19 14.46 -0.45
CA VAL A 8 16.71 15.84 -0.42
C VAL A 8 16.20 16.65 -1.60
N TRP A 9 16.13 16.05 -2.79
CA TRP A 9 15.60 16.72 -3.98
C TRP A 9 14.12 17.08 -3.83
N ALA A 10 13.31 16.20 -3.24
CA ALA A 10 11.87 16.36 -3.08
C ALA A 10 11.51 17.37 -1.97
N GLU A 11 12.39 17.54 -0.98
CA GLU A 11 12.17 18.48 0.12
C GLU A 11 11.91 19.90 -0.38
N GLY A 12 10.78 20.49 0.04
CA GLY A 12 10.38 21.84 -0.35
C GLY A 12 9.86 21.99 -1.78
N ARG A 13 9.76 20.91 -2.57
CA ARG A 13 9.17 20.97 -3.91
C ARG A 13 7.66 20.75 -3.89
N PRO A 14 6.87 21.49 -4.70
CA PRO A 14 5.44 21.24 -4.82
C PRO A 14 5.18 19.95 -5.60
N GLY A 15 4.13 19.23 -5.18
CA GLY A 15 3.69 17.97 -5.81
C GLY A 15 4.12 16.72 -5.03
N ARG A 16 3.64 15.57 -5.50
CA ARG A 16 4.00 14.23 -4.99
C ARG A 16 4.78 13.48 -6.06
N TYR A 17 5.79 12.73 -5.64
CA TYR A 17 6.71 12.04 -6.55
C TYR A 17 7.09 10.68 -5.98
N GLU A 18 7.26 9.70 -6.87
CA GLU A 18 7.92 8.43 -6.57
C GLU A 18 9.30 8.40 -7.24
N LEU A 19 10.17 7.50 -6.79
CA LEU A 19 11.44 7.18 -7.43
C LEU A 19 11.41 5.73 -7.89
N ASP A 20 11.60 5.48 -9.17
CA ASP A 20 11.61 4.13 -9.74
C ASP A 20 12.91 3.89 -10.53
N ALA A 21 13.73 2.94 -10.08
CA ALA A 21 15.05 2.65 -10.67
C ALA A 21 15.89 3.92 -10.93
N GLY A 22 15.84 4.86 -9.99
CA GLY A 22 16.56 6.14 -10.02
C GLY A 22 15.97 7.21 -10.93
N ARG A 23 14.76 7.00 -11.46
CA ARG A 23 13.98 7.97 -12.23
C ARG A 23 12.86 8.56 -11.37
N VAL A 24 12.73 9.87 -11.39
CA VAL A 24 11.64 10.57 -10.70
C VAL A 24 10.35 10.45 -11.51
N LEU A 25 9.27 10.03 -10.87
CA LEU A 25 7.94 9.93 -11.44
C LEU A 25 7.01 10.90 -10.71
N ALA A 26 6.39 11.84 -11.44
CA ALA A 26 5.40 12.74 -10.86
C ALA A 26 4.06 12.02 -10.69
N MET A 27 3.47 12.13 -9.51
CA MET A 27 2.12 11.66 -9.26
C MET A 27 1.11 12.71 -9.73
N GLY A 28 0.14 12.28 -10.53
CA GLY A 28 -0.95 13.14 -10.98
C GLY A 28 -1.94 13.47 -9.85
N PRO A 29 -2.77 14.50 -10.01
CA PRO A 29 -3.85 14.78 -9.08
C PRO A 29 -4.83 13.59 -9.01
N GLU A 30 -5.31 13.29 -7.82
CA GLU A 30 -6.22 12.17 -7.58
C GLU A 30 -7.67 12.57 -7.80
N ARG A 31 -8.47 11.62 -8.31
CA ARG A 31 -9.92 11.77 -8.45
C ARG A 31 -10.62 11.40 -7.15
N ILE A 32 -11.80 11.98 -6.89
CA ILE A 32 -12.60 11.68 -5.69
C ILE A 32 -12.84 10.18 -5.49
N GLY A 33 -13.15 9.43 -6.55
CA GLY A 33 -13.34 7.98 -6.43
C GLY A 33 -12.09 7.23 -5.94
N HIS A 34 -10.89 7.66 -6.36
CA HIS A 34 -9.63 7.10 -5.86
C HIS A 34 -9.42 7.47 -4.39
N LEU A 35 -9.68 8.73 -4.03
CA LEU A 35 -9.61 9.21 -2.64
C LEU A 35 -10.52 8.40 -1.70
N LEU A 36 -11.76 8.15 -2.11
CA LEU A 36 -12.72 7.38 -1.32
C LEU A 36 -12.25 5.92 -1.15
N ALA A 37 -11.83 5.28 -2.24
CA ALA A 37 -11.37 3.90 -2.22
C ALA A 37 -10.12 3.69 -1.34
N LYS A 38 -9.12 4.58 -1.41
CA LYS A 38 -7.95 4.47 -0.51
C LYS A 38 -8.31 4.76 0.94
N THR A 39 -9.26 5.66 1.18
CA THR A 39 -9.75 5.94 2.54
C THR A 39 -10.42 4.70 3.12
N SER A 40 -11.30 4.03 2.36
CA SER A 40 -11.90 2.76 2.79
C SER A 40 -10.86 1.69 3.09
N ALA A 41 -9.83 1.54 2.24
CA ALA A 41 -8.75 0.59 2.47
C ALA A 41 -7.94 0.90 3.74
N PHE A 42 -7.60 2.18 3.97
CA PHE A 42 -6.93 2.62 5.18
C PHE A 42 -7.79 2.36 6.42
N ASP A 43 -9.08 2.73 6.39
CA ASP A 43 -9.99 2.57 7.52
C ASP A 43 -10.17 1.10 7.90
N ALA A 44 -10.30 0.21 6.91
CA ALA A 44 -10.37 -1.24 7.12
C ALA A 44 -9.14 -1.75 7.88
N LEU A 45 -7.94 -1.41 7.40
CA LEU A 45 -6.69 -1.83 8.02
C LEU A 45 -6.51 -1.22 9.41
N SER A 46 -6.81 0.06 9.58
CA SER A 46 -6.71 0.79 10.84
C SER A 46 -7.64 0.17 11.91
N ALA A 47 -8.89 -0.11 11.54
CA ALA A 47 -9.85 -0.77 12.40
C ALA A 47 -9.39 -2.19 12.77
N ALA A 48 -8.90 -2.97 11.81
CA ALA A 48 -8.39 -4.33 12.09
C ALA A 48 -7.19 -4.32 13.02
N VAL A 49 -6.24 -3.40 12.82
CA VAL A 49 -5.10 -3.20 13.74
C VAL A 49 -5.60 -2.86 15.15
N ALA A 50 -6.53 -1.91 15.28
CA ALA A 50 -7.09 -1.53 16.57
C ALA A 50 -7.78 -2.70 17.29
N ARG A 51 -8.56 -3.52 16.57
CA ARG A 51 -9.23 -4.72 17.11
C ARG A 51 -8.25 -5.81 17.54
N SER A 52 -7.12 -5.93 16.84
CA SER A 52 -6.13 -7.00 17.09
C SER A 52 -5.34 -6.82 18.38
N GLY A 53 -5.20 -5.58 18.87
CA GLY A 53 -4.31 -5.25 19.99
C GLY A 53 -2.81 -5.46 19.69
N LEU A 54 -2.44 -5.75 18.44
CA LEU A 54 -1.06 -5.92 18.01
C LEU A 54 -0.33 -4.57 18.02
N PRO A 55 1.01 -4.57 18.22
CA PRO A 55 1.83 -3.36 18.12
C PRO A 55 2.06 -2.98 16.65
N CYS A 56 0.98 -2.84 15.89
CA CYS A 56 0.99 -2.45 14.48
C CYS A 56 0.35 -1.08 14.31
N ARG A 57 0.57 -0.47 13.15
CA ARG A 57 -0.04 0.79 12.77
C ARG A 57 -0.29 0.81 11.27
N ALA A 58 -1.51 1.21 10.89
CA ALA A 58 -1.82 1.58 9.52
C ALA A 58 -1.43 3.05 9.28
N LEU A 59 -0.90 3.34 8.10
CA LEU A 59 -0.68 4.70 7.60
C LEU A 59 -1.40 4.87 6.26
N PRO A 60 -2.00 6.04 6.00
CA PRO A 60 -2.59 6.37 4.71
C PRO A 60 -1.48 6.71 3.70
N ASP A 61 -1.90 7.08 2.49
CA ASP A 61 -1.02 7.69 1.50
C ASP A 61 -0.29 8.93 2.05
N GLY A 62 0.87 9.25 1.48
CA GLY A 62 1.84 10.21 2.04
C GLY A 62 2.99 9.54 2.80
N ALA A 63 2.84 8.27 3.18
CA ALA A 63 3.93 7.48 3.75
C ALA A 63 4.69 6.74 2.65
N ALA A 64 5.95 7.12 2.39
CA ALA A 64 6.78 6.43 1.41
C ALA A 64 7.32 5.09 1.94
N VAL A 65 7.64 4.18 1.02
CA VAL A 65 8.27 2.88 1.27
C VAL A 65 9.56 2.81 0.45
N LYS A 66 10.70 2.64 1.13
CA LYS A 66 11.99 2.41 0.47
C LYS A 66 12.08 0.95 0.04
N ILE A 67 12.19 0.71 -1.26
CA ILE A 67 12.34 -0.64 -1.82
C ILE A 67 13.81 -1.03 -1.84
N ASP A 68 14.66 -0.18 -2.43
CA ASP A 68 16.10 -0.37 -2.55
C ASP A 68 16.85 0.97 -2.55
N ALA A 69 18.11 0.99 -3.00
CA ALA A 69 18.94 2.20 -3.04
C ALA A 69 18.46 3.27 -4.04
N THR A 70 17.63 2.89 -5.01
CA THR A 70 17.20 3.70 -6.16
C THR A 70 15.68 3.69 -6.37
N THR A 71 14.93 3.01 -5.52
CA THR A 71 13.49 2.83 -5.68
C THR A 71 12.77 3.15 -4.36
N LEU A 72 11.79 4.06 -4.43
CA LEU A 72 10.92 4.49 -3.34
C LEU A 72 9.52 4.75 -3.90
N TYR A 73 8.55 4.03 -3.37
CA TYR A 73 7.14 4.13 -3.77
C TYR A 73 6.29 4.73 -2.66
N GLU A 74 5.14 5.29 -3.00
CA GLU A 74 4.18 5.84 -2.05
C GLU A 74 2.84 5.11 -2.21
N PRO A 75 2.63 3.99 -1.47
CA PRO A 75 1.39 3.23 -1.56
C PRO A 75 0.19 4.04 -1.05
N ASP A 76 -1.01 3.63 -1.48
CA ASP A 76 -2.28 4.24 -1.04
C ASP A 76 -2.60 3.97 0.44
N ALA A 77 -2.13 2.85 0.98
CA ALA A 77 -2.09 2.57 2.41
C ALA A 77 -1.03 1.52 2.73
N LEU A 78 -0.57 1.47 3.98
CA LEU A 78 0.34 0.42 4.46
C LEU A 78 0.09 0.08 5.93
N VAL A 79 0.59 -1.08 6.35
CA VAL A 79 0.72 -1.47 7.76
C VAL A 79 2.16 -1.87 8.04
N PHE A 80 2.70 -1.37 9.15
CA PHE A 80 3.94 -1.86 9.74
C PHE A 80 3.70 -2.27 11.19
N CYS A 81 4.59 -3.11 11.73
CA CYS A 81 4.51 -3.59 13.10
C CYS A 81 5.84 -3.38 13.84
N GLY A 82 5.77 -3.15 15.15
CA GLY A 82 6.91 -2.92 16.02
C GLY A 82 7.11 -1.46 16.39
N ALA A 83 8.38 -1.06 16.54
CA ALA A 83 8.75 0.27 17.00
C ALA A 83 8.31 1.36 16.02
N MET A 84 7.85 2.48 16.56
CA MET A 84 7.55 3.67 15.76
C MET A 84 8.85 4.21 15.15
N PRO A 85 8.88 4.49 13.83
CA PRO A 85 9.96 5.25 13.25
C PRO A 85 10.09 6.63 13.93
N PRO A 86 11.27 7.27 13.85
CA PRO A 86 11.40 8.68 14.19
C PRO A 86 10.32 9.54 13.53
N ARG A 87 9.86 10.60 14.19
CA ARG A 87 8.77 11.46 13.67
C ARG A 87 9.13 12.19 12.38
N ASP A 88 10.42 12.38 12.14
CA ASP A 88 11.03 12.99 10.96
C ASP A 88 11.46 11.94 9.91
N ALA A 89 11.13 10.66 10.11
CA ALA A 89 11.38 9.64 9.10
C ALA A 89 10.54 9.91 7.86
N LEU A 90 11.20 9.95 6.70
CA LEU A 90 10.56 10.21 5.42
C LEU A 90 10.06 8.94 4.72
N ALA A 91 10.41 7.76 5.23
CA ALA A 91 10.00 6.48 4.66
C ALA A 91 9.89 5.37 5.72
N ILE A 92 8.99 4.43 5.44
CA ILE A 92 8.86 3.14 6.12
C ILE A 92 9.75 2.12 5.41
N VAL A 93 10.58 1.41 6.17
CA VAL A 93 11.54 0.43 5.61
C VAL A 93 11.11 -1.03 5.78
N ALA A 94 10.10 -1.29 6.62
CA ALA A 94 9.63 -2.63 6.93
C ALA A 94 8.09 -2.70 7.04
N PRO A 95 7.35 -2.39 5.95
CA PRO A 95 5.92 -2.68 5.92
C PRO A 95 5.69 -4.19 5.90
N VAL A 96 4.59 -4.63 6.50
CA VAL A 96 4.08 -6.01 6.45
C VAL A 96 2.97 -6.15 5.41
N ILE A 97 2.18 -5.09 5.25
CA ILE A 97 1.07 -4.98 4.31
C ILE A 97 1.22 -3.68 3.52
N VAL A 98 1.05 -3.72 2.20
CA VAL A 98 0.91 -2.54 1.34
C VAL A 98 -0.34 -2.67 0.48
N VAL A 99 -0.99 -1.54 0.20
CA VAL A 99 -2.22 -1.46 -0.60
C VAL A 99 -2.04 -0.45 -1.72
N GLU A 100 -2.50 -0.82 -2.91
CA GLU A 100 -2.64 0.07 -4.06
C GLU A 100 -4.09 0.04 -4.53
N VAL A 101 -4.63 1.19 -4.89
CA VAL A 101 -5.98 1.34 -5.47
C VAL A 101 -5.83 1.53 -6.97
N LEU A 102 -6.64 0.82 -7.75
CA LEU A 102 -6.64 1.02 -9.19
C LEU A 102 -7.33 2.34 -9.55
N SER A 103 -6.55 3.25 -10.12
CA SER A 103 -7.08 4.42 -10.82
C SER A 103 -7.20 4.14 -12.33
N PRO A 104 -8.20 4.69 -13.03
CA PRO A 104 -8.33 4.57 -14.49
C PRO A 104 -7.09 5.07 -15.26
N THR A 105 -6.30 5.97 -14.65
CA THR A 105 -5.17 6.66 -15.29
C THR A 105 -3.82 5.99 -15.07
N THR A 106 -3.65 5.21 -14.00
CA THR A 106 -2.38 4.51 -13.65
C THR A 106 -2.51 3.00 -13.73
N GLY A 107 -3.73 2.48 -13.86
CA GLY A 107 -4.06 1.09 -13.55
C GLY A 107 -3.51 0.00 -14.46
N ARG A 108 -2.81 0.26 -15.58
CA ARG A 108 -2.43 -0.83 -16.52
C ARG A 108 -0.93 -1.07 -16.74
N HIS A 109 -0.06 -0.12 -16.41
CA HIS A 109 1.32 -0.17 -16.94
C HIS A 109 2.43 -0.54 -15.94
N ASP A 110 2.23 -0.45 -14.62
CA ASP A 110 3.33 -0.68 -13.64
C ASP A 110 3.03 -1.72 -12.54
N ARG A 111 2.06 -2.62 -12.77
CA ARG A 111 1.70 -3.63 -11.75
C ARG A 111 2.81 -4.65 -11.50
N GLY A 112 3.55 -5.01 -12.56
CA GLY A 112 4.63 -6.00 -12.48
C GLY A 112 5.84 -5.47 -11.72
N GLY A 113 6.23 -4.21 -11.99
CA GLY A 113 7.36 -3.55 -11.33
C GLY A 113 7.11 -3.41 -9.84
N LYS A 114 5.98 -2.79 -9.46
CA LYS A 114 5.58 -2.65 -8.05
C LYS A 114 5.46 -3.99 -7.32
N LEU A 115 4.86 -5.02 -7.92
CA LEU A 115 4.78 -6.36 -7.32
C LEU A 115 6.17 -6.92 -6.99
N ILE A 116 7.09 -6.88 -7.96
CA ILE A 116 8.47 -7.38 -7.78
C ILE A 116 9.20 -6.54 -6.73
N GLY A 117 9.10 -5.21 -6.80
CA GLY A 117 9.74 -4.30 -5.86
C GLY A 117 9.25 -4.49 -4.42
N TYR A 118 7.93 -4.51 -4.21
CA TYR A 118 7.36 -4.73 -2.90
C TYR A 118 7.77 -6.08 -2.29
N PHE A 119 7.74 -7.17 -3.06
CA PHE A 119 8.22 -8.47 -2.57
C PHE A 119 9.75 -8.63 -2.58
N ALA A 120 10.53 -7.63 -2.98
CA ALA A 120 11.95 -7.58 -2.66
C ALA A 120 12.18 -7.23 -1.18
N ILE A 121 11.21 -6.60 -0.51
CA ILE A 121 11.25 -6.35 0.93
C ILE A 121 11.02 -7.67 1.68
N PRO A 122 11.97 -8.17 2.48
CA PRO A 122 11.83 -9.46 3.15
C PRO A 122 10.65 -9.53 4.12
N GLY A 123 10.36 -8.43 4.81
CA GLY A 123 9.29 -8.33 5.81
C GLY A 123 7.90 -8.08 5.23
N LEU A 124 7.76 -7.90 3.91
CA LEU A 124 6.46 -7.73 3.29
C LEU A 124 5.82 -9.10 3.02
N HIS A 125 4.61 -9.28 3.55
CA HIS A 125 3.85 -10.52 3.41
C HIS A 125 2.60 -10.36 2.56
N HIS A 126 2.01 -9.16 2.53
CA HIS A 126 0.75 -8.92 1.83
C HIS A 126 0.85 -7.68 0.95
N TYR A 127 0.56 -7.85 -0.33
CA TYR A 127 0.32 -6.76 -1.26
C TYR A 127 -1.12 -6.87 -1.78
N LEU A 128 -1.93 -5.86 -1.49
CA LEU A 128 -3.33 -5.80 -1.86
C LEU A 128 -3.53 -4.78 -2.99
N ILE A 129 -4.33 -5.15 -3.97
CA ILE A 129 -4.78 -4.23 -5.01
C ILE A 129 -6.30 -4.15 -4.94
N VAL A 130 -6.82 -2.94 -4.70
CA VAL A 130 -8.25 -2.65 -4.62
C VAL A 130 -8.72 -2.15 -5.99
N ASP A 131 -9.58 -2.93 -6.64
CA ASP A 131 -10.33 -2.49 -7.81
C ASP A 131 -11.73 -2.04 -7.37
N ALA A 132 -11.89 -0.75 -7.09
CA ALA A 132 -13.16 -0.19 -6.63
C ALA A 132 -14.27 -0.26 -7.70
N GLU A 133 -13.90 -0.18 -8.99
CA GLU A 133 -14.86 -0.24 -10.09
C GLU A 133 -15.42 -1.67 -10.25
N CYS A 134 -14.53 -2.66 -10.26
CA CYS A 134 -14.94 -4.06 -10.36
C CYS A 134 -15.39 -4.67 -9.02
N ARG A 135 -15.17 -3.96 -7.90
CA ARG A 135 -15.31 -4.46 -6.52
C ARG A 135 -14.59 -5.78 -6.31
N ILE A 136 -13.29 -5.77 -6.61
CA ILE A 136 -12.40 -6.93 -6.47
C ILE A 136 -11.17 -6.55 -5.66
N LEU A 137 -10.78 -7.42 -4.74
CA LEU A 137 -9.51 -7.34 -4.04
C LEU A 137 -8.57 -8.41 -4.62
N VAL A 138 -7.47 -7.98 -5.23
CA VAL A 138 -6.38 -8.89 -5.59
C VAL A 138 -5.42 -8.95 -4.42
N HIS A 139 -5.20 -10.15 -3.89
CA HIS A 139 -4.27 -10.39 -2.79
C HIS A 139 -3.08 -11.18 -3.27
N HIS A 140 -1.92 -10.54 -3.29
CA HIS A 140 -0.63 -11.20 -3.41
C HIS A 140 -0.08 -11.51 -2.00
N ALA A 141 0.32 -12.76 -1.77
CA ALA A 141 0.78 -13.25 -0.48
C ALA A 141 2.12 -13.96 -0.61
N ARG A 142 3.10 -13.61 0.24
CA ARG A 142 4.33 -14.39 0.36
C ARG A 142 4.04 -15.76 0.99
N ARG A 143 4.51 -16.83 0.34
CA ARG A 143 4.41 -18.23 0.79
C ARG A 143 5.77 -18.91 0.58
N GLY A 144 6.64 -18.77 1.59
CA GLY A 144 8.05 -19.16 1.43
C GLY A 144 8.71 -18.31 0.34
N ASP A 145 9.25 -18.97 -0.67
CA ASP A 145 9.93 -18.34 -1.81
C ASP A 145 8.97 -17.94 -2.94
N GLU A 146 7.68 -18.28 -2.84
CA GLU A 146 6.68 -18.01 -3.86
C GLU A 146 5.73 -16.87 -3.47
N ILE A 147 5.16 -16.21 -4.48
CA ILE A 147 4.09 -15.23 -4.30
C ILE A 147 2.78 -15.79 -4.85
N ALA A 148 1.85 -16.13 -3.96
CA ALA A 148 0.53 -16.62 -4.32
C ALA A 148 -0.42 -15.45 -4.61
N THR A 149 -1.27 -15.58 -5.63
CA THR A 149 -2.27 -14.55 -5.98
C THR A 149 -3.68 -15.09 -5.83
N ARG A 150 -4.54 -14.33 -5.16
CA ARG A 150 -5.99 -14.59 -5.06
C ARG A 150 -6.77 -13.39 -5.56
N ILE A 151 -7.89 -13.65 -6.23
CA ILE A 151 -8.83 -12.62 -6.68
C ILE A 151 -10.12 -12.83 -5.89
N LEU A 152 -10.45 -11.88 -5.04
CA LEU A 152 -11.52 -12.00 -4.05
C LEU A 152 -12.62 -10.97 -4.35
N ARG A 153 -13.88 -11.41 -4.26
CA ARG A 153 -15.07 -10.56 -4.40
C ARG A 153 -15.80 -10.35 -3.07
N SER A 154 -15.64 -11.26 -2.13
CA SER A 154 -16.34 -11.28 -0.86
C SER A 154 -15.68 -12.25 0.12
N GLY A 155 -16.11 -12.17 1.38
CA GLY A 155 -15.77 -13.13 2.42
C GLY A 155 -14.54 -12.77 3.25
N SER A 156 -14.10 -13.71 4.08
CA SER A 156 -13.02 -13.52 5.05
C SER A 156 -11.67 -13.31 4.37
N LEU A 157 -10.89 -12.40 4.93
CA LEU A 157 -9.52 -12.11 4.56
C LEU A 157 -8.64 -12.16 5.81
N ASP A 158 -7.85 -13.22 5.91
CA ASP A 158 -6.82 -13.35 6.94
C ASP A 158 -5.47 -12.87 6.38
N LEU A 159 -4.92 -11.82 7.01
CA LEU A 159 -3.59 -11.29 6.74
C LEU A 159 -2.66 -11.73 7.86
N ASP A 160 -2.12 -12.94 7.71
CA ASP A 160 -1.16 -13.55 8.62
C ASP A 160 0.17 -13.87 7.92
N PRO A 161 1.31 -13.32 8.39
CA PRO A 161 1.43 -12.33 9.47
C PRO A 161 0.90 -10.92 9.08
N PRO A 162 0.45 -10.07 10.02
CA PRO A 162 0.70 -10.17 11.46
C PRO A 162 -0.44 -10.81 12.27
N GLY A 163 -1.51 -11.27 11.62
CA GLY A 163 -2.69 -11.83 12.28
C GLY A 163 -3.87 -10.85 12.30
N LEU A 164 -4.10 -10.14 11.19
CA LEU A 164 -5.28 -9.29 11.03
C LEU A 164 -6.40 -10.08 10.34
N ALA A 165 -7.57 -10.12 10.97
CA ALA A 165 -8.79 -10.67 10.41
C ALA A 165 -9.72 -9.54 9.93
N LEU A 166 -10.06 -9.59 8.64
CA LEU A 166 -10.94 -8.65 7.96
C LEU A 166 -11.94 -9.40 7.06
N THR A 167 -12.85 -8.66 6.45
CA THR A 167 -13.59 -9.11 5.28
C THR A 167 -13.24 -8.27 4.05
N VAL A 168 -13.41 -8.85 2.87
CA VAL A 168 -13.14 -8.17 1.59
C VAL A 168 -14.02 -6.92 1.45
N GLU A 169 -15.24 -6.96 1.98
CA GLU A 169 -16.21 -5.87 1.92
C GLU A 169 -15.76 -4.62 2.69
N GLU A 170 -14.96 -4.77 3.75
CA GLU A 170 -14.44 -3.63 4.52
C GLU A 170 -13.56 -2.69 3.66
N PHE A 171 -12.97 -3.19 2.56
CA PHE A 171 -12.14 -2.39 1.65
C PHE A 171 -12.92 -1.51 0.67
N PHE A 172 -14.25 -1.64 0.63
CA PHE A 172 -15.09 -0.92 -0.33
C PHE A 172 -16.12 -0.05 0.39
N GLU A 173 -16.53 1.02 -0.27
CA GLU A 173 -17.64 1.83 0.21
C GLU A 173 -18.91 0.96 0.41
N PRO A 174 -19.68 1.21 1.49
CA PRO A 174 -20.95 0.55 1.72
C PRO A 174 -21.89 0.76 0.54
N MET A 175 -22.51 -0.32 0.08
CA MET A 175 -23.60 -0.21 -0.88
C MET A 175 -24.79 0.44 -0.17
N HIS A 176 -25.08 1.69 -0.51
CA HIS A 176 -26.33 2.31 -0.11
C HIS A 176 -27.43 1.74 -0.99
N ALA A 177 -28.46 1.13 -0.39
CA ALA A 177 -29.65 0.75 -1.11
C ALA A 177 -30.26 2.02 -1.74
N THR A 178 -30.40 1.99 -3.07
CA THR A 178 -31.05 3.05 -3.84
C THR A 178 -32.56 2.83 -3.87
#